data_AF-A0A087TVR4-F1
#
_entry.id   AF-A0A087TVR4-F1
#
_cell.length_a   1.000
_cell.length_b   1.000
_cell.length_c   1.000
_cell.angle_alpha   90.00
_cell.angle_beta   90.00
_cell.angle_gamma   90.00
#
_symmetry.space_group_name_H-M   'P 1'
#
loop_
_entity.id
_entity.type
_entity.pdbx_description
1 polymer ?
#
loop_
_entity_poly.entity_id
_entity_poly.type
_entity_poly.pdbx_seq_one_letter_code
_entity_poly.pdbx_strand_id
1 'polypeptide(L)'
;MQRTILASFSIEMVVRNYRILLSGFAPTIITIFFMNFINCDKITNDIDESQQFCRASGGLMLPLDQFPSYSCATCYRHIDERLFENGTKFQQAGLYLRNRTSGELFEAAFANTTSPIFKTFRTRKVENLWIQCCQAAVRCCENMRRTPPSSDQFFCPRTWDGWNCWPDTPNGTVAKAICPSYIYFHSDEPQCTHYATKTCWENSTWFRNHKGNEYSNYSTCGQSKV
;
A
#
# COMPACT_ATOMS: atom_id res chain seq x y z
N MET A 1 45.84 42.78 -2.63
CA MET A 1 45.32 42.49 -1.26
C MET A 1 43.86 42.13 -1.47
N GLN A 2 43.38 40.90 -1.24
CA GLN A 2 43.30 40.24 0.07
C GLN A 2 43.14 38.72 -0.16
N ARG A 3 43.83 37.91 0.67
CA ARG A 3 43.82 36.45 0.67
C ARG A 3 42.68 35.92 1.54
N THR A 4 42.07 34.78 1.20
CA THR A 4 41.51 33.80 2.17
C THR A 4 41.32 32.46 1.46
N ILE A 5 42.25 31.50 1.58
CA ILE A 5 42.41 30.42 2.58
C ILE A 5 41.38 29.29 2.40
N LEU A 6 41.92 28.15 1.93
CA LEU A 6 41.30 26.82 1.88
C LEU A 6 41.16 26.25 3.29
N ALA A 7 40.00 25.66 3.62
CA ALA A 7 39.85 24.80 4.79
C ALA A 7 39.71 23.35 4.33
N SER A 8 40.63 22.51 4.80
CA SER A 8 40.59 21.06 4.69
C SER A 8 39.71 20.50 5.82
N PHE A 9 38.87 19.52 5.50
CA PHE A 9 38.09 18.77 6.48
C PHE A 9 38.84 17.47 6.81
N SER A 10 39.15 17.27 8.09
CA SER A 10 39.46 15.95 8.65
C SER A 10 38.28 15.53 9.53
N ILE A 11 37.71 14.36 9.22
CA ILE A 11 36.60 13.73 9.94
C ILE A 11 37.19 12.89 11.06
N GLU A 12 36.79 13.15 12.31
CA GLU A 12 36.85 12.13 13.36
C GLU A 12 35.49 11.99 14.05
N MET A 13 35.00 10.75 14.06
CA MET A 13 33.77 10.29 14.69
C MET A 13 33.91 10.35 16.22
N VAL A 14 32.85 10.75 16.92
CA VAL A 14 32.75 10.52 18.37
C VAL A 14 31.59 9.60 18.69
N VAL A 15 31.97 8.49 19.32
CA VAL A 15 31.18 7.36 19.79
C VAL A 15 30.23 7.77 20.91
N ARG A 16 29.01 7.23 20.83
CA ARG A 16 27.93 7.31 21.81
C ARG A 16 28.25 6.44 23.02
N ASN A 17 28.11 6.94 24.25
CA ASN A 17 27.91 6.08 25.42
C ASN A 17 27.17 6.77 26.56
N TYR A 18 26.15 6.08 27.06
CA TYR A 18 25.38 6.42 28.25
C TYR A 18 26.19 6.16 29.53
N ARG A 19 26.04 7.02 30.54
CA ARG A 19 26.09 6.65 31.97
C ARG A 19 25.49 7.77 32.81
N ILE A 20 24.39 7.46 33.49
CA ILE A 20 23.84 8.26 34.58
C ILE A 20 24.64 7.91 35.83
N LEU A 21 25.29 8.91 36.44
CA LEU A 21 25.81 8.81 37.81
C LEU A 21 25.42 10.07 38.57
N LEU A 22 24.53 9.89 39.53
CA LEU A 22 24.17 10.86 40.55
C LEU A 22 25.26 10.87 41.63
N SER A 23 25.88 12.02 41.88
CA SER A 23 26.49 12.34 43.17
C SER A 23 26.62 13.85 43.28
N GLY A 24 25.93 14.42 44.26
CA GLY A 24 25.65 15.85 44.33
C GLY A 24 26.76 16.73 44.87
N PHE A 25 26.54 18.03 44.72
CA PHE A 25 26.90 19.10 45.65
C PHE A 25 25.94 20.27 45.35
N ALA A 26 25.37 20.86 46.40
CA ALA A 26 24.69 22.16 46.36
C ALA A 26 25.67 23.24 46.89
N PRO A 27 25.34 24.54 46.92
CA PRO A 27 24.57 25.38 45.99
C PRO A 27 25.40 26.63 45.58
N THR A 28 24.76 27.56 44.84
CA THR A 28 24.97 29.02 44.79
C THR A 28 25.49 29.65 43.49
N ILE A 29 24.86 30.79 43.22
CA ILE A 29 25.19 31.90 42.32
C ILE A 29 24.66 31.78 40.87
N ILE A 30 23.45 32.30 40.76
CA ILE A 30 22.80 32.84 39.57
C ILE A 30 23.79 33.69 38.76
N THR A 31 24.05 33.30 37.52
CA THR A 31 24.49 34.22 36.47
C THR A 31 23.58 34.04 35.27
N ILE A 32 22.77 35.07 35.02
CA ILE A 32 21.86 35.18 33.89
C ILE A 32 22.72 35.36 32.63
N PHE A 33 22.98 34.27 31.92
CA PHE A 33 23.48 34.34 30.55
C PHE A 33 22.29 34.41 29.61
N PHE A 34 22.06 35.61 29.07
CA PHE A 34 21.22 35.81 27.89
C PHE A 34 21.84 35.03 26.72
N MET A 35 21.37 33.81 26.49
CA MET A 35 21.59 33.11 25.22
C MET A 35 20.73 33.80 24.16
N ASN A 36 21.38 34.60 23.32
CA ASN A 36 20.86 34.95 22.02
C ASN A 36 20.60 33.63 21.26
N PHE A 37 19.34 33.25 21.12
CA PHE A 37 18.95 32.16 20.24
C PHE A 37 19.17 32.61 18.80
N ILE A 38 20.34 32.28 18.25
CA ILE A 38 20.53 32.20 16.81
C ILE A 38 19.70 30.99 16.38
N ASN A 39 18.49 31.22 15.87
CA ASN A 39 17.77 30.23 15.09
C ASN A 39 18.60 29.99 13.83
N CYS A 40 19.39 28.91 13.84
CA CYS A 40 19.87 28.34 12.61
C CYS A 40 18.70 27.47 12.12
N ASP A 41 17.91 28.03 11.21
CA ASP A 41 16.99 27.25 10.39
C ASP A 41 17.77 26.06 9.86
N LYS A 42 17.43 24.86 10.33
CA LYS A 42 17.78 23.68 9.59
C LYS A 42 17.01 23.82 8.28
N ILE A 43 17.74 24.08 7.20
CA ILE A 43 17.36 23.61 5.88
C ILE A 43 17.37 22.08 6.02
N THR A 44 16.25 21.54 6.53
CA THR A 44 15.85 20.20 6.17
C THR A 44 15.78 20.24 4.66
N ASN A 45 16.56 19.40 3.98
CA ASN A 45 16.22 19.07 2.62
C ASN A 45 14.76 18.63 2.66
N ASP A 46 13.87 19.46 2.11
CA ASP A 46 12.49 19.10 1.82
C ASP A 46 12.55 17.82 1.00
N ILE A 47 12.28 16.68 1.65
CA ILE A 47 11.53 15.66 0.96
C ILE A 47 10.13 16.27 0.90
N ASP A 48 9.82 16.91 -0.23
CA ASP A 48 8.48 17.39 -0.56
C ASP A 48 7.44 16.40 -0.02
N GLU A 49 6.58 16.88 0.89
CA GLU A 49 5.55 16.17 1.64
C GLU A 49 4.38 15.65 0.76
N SER A 50 4.65 15.30 -0.49
CA SER A 50 3.83 14.33 -1.21
C SER A 50 4.08 12.96 -0.60
N GLN A 51 3.46 12.67 0.55
CA GLN A 51 3.30 11.30 1.04
C GLN A 51 2.83 10.46 -0.15
N GLN A 52 3.71 9.62 -0.72
CA GLN A 52 3.45 9.06 -2.05
C GLN A 52 2.18 8.22 -1.99
N PHE A 53 1.14 8.61 -2.72
CA PHE A 53 -0.15 7.92 -2.66
C PHE A 53 -0.20 6.79 -3.69
N CYS A 54 -0.88 5.71 -3.35
CA CYS A 54 -1.20 4.63 -4.27
C CYS A 54 -2.70 4.60 -4.57
N ARG A 55 -3.06 4.45 -5.85
CA ARG A 55 -4.45 4.52 -6.31
C ARG A 55 -5.12 3.14 -6.28
N ALA A 56 -6.16 2.99 -5.49
CA ALA A 56 -7.10 1.88 -5.58
C ALA A 56 -8.30 2.22 -6.50
N SER A 57 -9.02 1.17 -6.92
CA SER A 57 -10.20 1.27 -7.78
C SER A 57 -11.19 2.34 -7.32
N GLY A 58 -11.80 3.05 -8.26
CA GLY A 58 -12.77 4.10 -7.96
C GLY A 58 -12.15 5.47 -7.70
N GLY A 59 -10.82 5.59 -7.80
CA GLY A 59 -10.10 6.86 -7.61
C GLY A 59 -9.62 7.11 -6.19
N LEU A 60 -9.66 6.08 -5.33
CA LEU A 60 -9.21 6.20 -3.95
C LEU A 60 -7.68 6.30 -3.89
N MET A 61 -7.18 7.40 -3.36
CA MET A 61 -5.76 7.62 -3.12
C MET A 61 -5.44 7.31 -1.66
N LEU A 62 -4.54 6.35 -1.42
CA LEU A 62 -4.16 5.91 -0.07
C LEU A 62 -2.68 6.20 0.19
N PRO A 63 -2.34 6.66 1.40
CA PRO A 63 -0.95 6.72 1.85
C PRO A 63 -0.23 5.37 1.72
N LEU A 64 1.08 5.38 1.50
CA LEU A 64 1.89 4.16 1.32
C LEU A 64 1.72 3.16 2.47
N ASP A 65 1.62 3.63 3.70
CA ASP A 65 1.49 2.82 4.92
C ASP A 65 0.09 2.20 5.06
N GLN A 66 -0.94 2.83 4.49
CA GLN A 66 -2.33 2.36 4.56
C GLN A 66 -2.72 1.46 3.39
N PHE A 67 -2.09 1.64 2.23
CA PHE A 67 -2.42 0.88 1.01
C PHE A 67 -2.33 -0.65 1.19
N PRO A 68 -1.32 -1.22 1.89
CA PRO A 68 -1.24 -2.66 2.13
C PRO A 68 -2.47 -3.19 2.86
N SER A 69 -2.87 -2.57 3.97
CA SER A 69 -4.02 -3.03 4.77
C SER A 69 -5.34 -2.87 4.01
N TYR A 70 -5.56 -1.75 3.30
CA TYR A 70 -6.74 -1.59 2.44
C TYR A 70 -6.83 -2.65 1.34
N SER A 71 -5.73 -2.87 0.61
CA SER A 71 -5.71 -3.77 -0.53
C SER A 71 -5.81 -5.23 -0.09
N CYS A 72 -5.24 -5.60 1.06
CA CYS A 72 -5.44 -6.90 1.68
C CYS A 72 -6.88 -7.15 2.14
N ALA A 73 -7.53 -6.15 2.74
CA ALA A 73 -8.95 -6.26 3.09
C ALA A 73 -9.83 -6.43 1.84
N THR A 74 -9.44 -5.77 0.74
CA THR A 74 -10.06 -5.93 -0.59
C THR A 74 -9.86 -7.33 -1.14
N CYS A 75 -8.63 -7.86 -1.13
CA CYS A 75 -8.31 -9.24 -1.51
C CYS A 75 -9.15 -10.25 -0.72
N TYR A 76 -9.24 -10.09 0.60
CA TYR A 76 -10.05 -10.95 1.48
C TYR A 76 -11.53 -10.94 1.08
N ARG A 77 -12.09 -9.76 0.83
CA ARG A 77 -13.50 -9.59 0.42
C ARG A 77 -13.83 -10.39 -0.84
N HIS A 78 -12.90 -10.45 -1.80
CA HIS A 78 -13.07 -11.12 -3.08
C HIS A 78 -13.05 -12.66 -3.05
N ILE A 79 -12.59 -13.27 -1.96
CA ILE A 79 -12.60 -14.73 -1.79
C ILE A 79 -14.03 -15.21 -1.57
N ASP A 80 -14.43 -16.34 -2.16
CA ASP A 80 -15.76 -16.92 -1.97
C ASP A 80 -16.01 -17.26 -0.48
N GLU A 81 -17.20 -16.95 0.03
CA GLU A 81 -17.58 -17.23 1.43
C GLU A 81 -17.52 -18.72 1.80
N ARG A 82 -17.76 -19.61 0.83
CA ARG A 82 -17.68 -21.07 1.00
C ARG A 82 -16.27 -21.57 1.34
N LEU A 83 -15.25 -20.73 1.19
CA LEU A 83 -13.84 -21.07 1.46
C LEU A 83 -13.36 -20.65 2.84
N PHE A 84 -14.26 -20.07 3.64
CA PHE A 84 -14.02 -19.74 5.04
C PHE A 84 -14.70 -20.74 5.97
N GLU A 85 -14.17 -20.89 7.18
CA GLU A 85 -14.87 -21.61 8.24
C GLU A 85 -16.28 -21.06 8.40
N ASN A 86 -17.23 -21.93 8.75
CA ASN A 86 -18.64 -21.58 8.63
C ASN A 86 -18.99 -20.36 9.50
N GLY A 87 -19.50 -19.29 8.88
CA GLY A 87 -19.86 -18.05 9.55
C GLY A 87 -18.68 -17.19 10.02
N THR A 88 -17.43 -17.53 9.68
CA THR A 88 -16.25 -16.78 10.15
C THR A 88 -15.76 -15.70 9.20
N LYS A 89 -16.32 -15.58 7.98
CA LYS A 89 -15.86 -14.59 7.00
C LYS A 89 -16.12 -13.17 7.50
N PHE A 90 -15.05 -12.41 7.70
CA PHE A 90 -15.13 -11.01 8.12
C PHE A 90 -15.61 -10.09 6.99
N GLN A 91 -16.17 -8.94 7.39
CA GLN A 91 -16.61 -7.89 6.49
C GLN A 91 -15.52 -6.84 6.33
N GLN A 92 -15.20 -6.43 5.09
CA GLN A 92 -14.28 -5.31 4.87
C GLN A 92 -14.85 -4.00 5.44
N ALA A 93 -14.02 -3.29 6.21
CA ALA A 93 -14.29 -1.98 6.80
C ALA A 93 -13.06 -1.06 6.60
N GLY A 94 -12.89 -0.56 5.38
CA GLY A 94 -11.73 0.26 5.02
C GLY A 94 -10.43 -0.55 5.05
N LEU A 95 -9.52 -0.18 5.95
CA LEU A 95 -8.23 -0.85 6.19
C LEU A 95 -8.35 -2.16 7.00
N TYR A 96 -9.52 -2.38 7.61
CA TYR A 96 -9.76 -3.44 8.58
C TYR A 96 -10.73 -4.50 8.05
N LEU A 97 -10.69 -5.66 8.69
CA LEU A 97 -11.68 -6.72 8.59
C LEU A 97 -12.46 -6.79 9.90
N ARG A 98 -13.78 -6.63 9.80
CA ARG A 98 -14.71 -6.62 10.93
C ARG A 98 -15.33 -7.99 11.14
N ASN A 99 -15.22 -8.52 12.35
CA ASN A 99 -16.02 -9.67 12.77
C ASN A 99 -17.50 -9.27 12.81
N ARG A 100 -18.35 -9.99 12.07
CA ARG A 100 -19.78 -9.66 11.92
C ARG A 100 -20.56 -9.84 13.22
N THR A 101 -20.11 -10.73 14.09
CA THR A 101 -20.79 -11.08 15.34
C THR A 101 -20.30 -10.21 16.50
N SER A 102 -18.98 -10.16 16.74
CA SER A 102 -18.42 -9.39 17.86
C SER A 102 -18.24 -7.91 17.54
N GLY A 103 -18.21 -7.54 16.26
CA GLY A 103 -17.90 -6.18 15.82
C GLY A 103 -16.41 -5.81 15.89
N GLU A 104 -15.56 -6.70 16.39
CA GLU A 104 -14.11 -6.51 16.53
C GLU A 104 -13.44 -6.24 15.17
N LEU A 105 -12.43 -5.37 15.18
CA LEU A 105 -11.69 -4.96 13.99
C LEU A 105 -10.28 -5.55 14.01
N PHE A 106 -9.91 -6.20 12.92
CA PHE A 106 -8.57 -6.72 12.70
C PHE A 106 -7.94 -6.01 11.52
N GLU A 107 -6.73 -5.49 11.71
CA GLU A 107 -5.95 -4.99 10.58
C GLU A 107 -5.68 -6.12 9.59
N ALA A 108 -5.89 -5.86 8.30
CA ALA A 108 -5.67 -6.85 7.24
C ALA A 108 -4.18 -7.01 6.90
N ALA A 109 -3.35 -7.29 7.91
CA ALA A 109 -1.91 -7.47 7.76
C ALA A 109 -1.55 -8.94 7.47
N PHE A 110 -1.20 -9.24 6.22
CA PHE A 110 -0.83 -10.61 5.80
C PHE A 110 0.48 -11.14 6.43
N ALA A 111 1.30 -10.27 7.01
CA ALA A 111 2.50 -10.66 7.74
C ALA A 111 2.22 -11.11 9.19
N ASN A 112 1.07 -10.71 9.75
CA ASN A 112 0.71 -11.05 11.13
C ASN A 112 -0.06 -12.38 11.18
N THR A 113 0.65 -13.49 11.08
CA THR A 113 0.07 -14.85 11.09
C THR A 113 -0.65 -15.22 12.40
N THR A 114 -0.45 -14.44 13.47
CA THR A 114 -1.14 -14.63 14.75
C THR A 114 -2.55 -14.04 14.76
N SER A 115 -2.89 -13.20 13.77
CA SER A 115 -4.20 -12.55 13.65
C SER A 115 -5.34 -13.58 13.53
N PRO A 116 -6.50 -13.34 14.18
CA PRO A 116 -7.69 -14.18 14.01
C PRO A 116 -8.15 -14.34 12.55
N ILE A 117 -7.76 -13.44 11.64
CA ILE A 117 -8.04 -13.55 10.20
C ILE A 117 -7.56 -14.91 9.65
N PHE A 118 -6.39 -15.38 10.07
CA PHE A 118 -5.80 -16.64 9.57
C PHE A 118 -6.63 -17.87 9.95
N LYS A 119 -7.34 -17.81 11.07
CA LYS A 119 -8.24 -18.88 11.52
C LYS A 119 -9.55 -18.92 10.74
N THR A 120 -9.83 -17.92 9.90
CA THR A 120 -11.07 -17.88 9.12
C THR A 120 -10.99 -18.72 7.85
N PHE A 121 -9.81 -19.05 7.33
CA PHE A 121 -9.67 -19.82 6.09
C PHE A 121 -9.81 -21.33 6.32
N ARG A 122 -10.55 -22.04 5.46
CA ARG A 122 -10.71 -23.51 5.56
C ARG A 122 -9.45 -24.30 5.27
N THR A 123 -8.59 -23.76 4.40
CA THR A 123 -7.41 -24.49 3.93
C THR A 123 -6.22 -23.55 3.81
N ARG A 124 -5.02 -24.13 3.93
CA ARG A 124 -3.76 -23.42 3.70
C ARG A 124 -3.65 -22.89 2.26
N LYS A 125 -4.28 -23.56 1.28
CA LYS A 125 -4.35 -23.10 -0.12
C LYS A 125 -5.00 -21.72 -0.18
N VAL A 126 -6.20 -21.56 0.39
CA VAL A 126 -6.95 -20.29 0.35
C VAL A 126 -6.22 -19.18 1.10
N GLU A 127 -5.63 -19.49 2.26
CA GLU A 127 -4.78 -18.56 2.99
C GLU A 127 -3.61 -18.06 2.12
N ASN A 128 -2.90 -18.98 1.45
CA ASN A 128 -1.78 -18.62 0.58
C ASN A 128 -2.22 -17.81 -0.65
N LEU A 129 -3.43 -18.03 -1.20
CA LEU A 129 -3.97 -17.20 -2.28
C LEU A 129 -4.23 -15.77 -1.79
N TRP A 130 -4.78 -15.60 -0.58
CA TRP A 130 -4.95 -14.28 0.03
C TRP A 130 -3.61 -13.54 0.22
N ILE A 131 -2.59 -14.23 0.76
CA ILE A 131 -1.23 -13.68 0.92
C ILE A 131 -0.64 -13.25 -0.43
N GLN A 132 -0.79 -14.07 -1.48
CA GLN A 132 -0.29 -13.74 -2.82
C GLN A 132 -0.97 -12.50 -3.40
N CYS A 133 -2.29 -12.37 -3.22
CA CYS A 133 -3.04 -11.18 -3.62
C CYS A 133 -2.53 -9.92 -2.89
N CYS A 134 -2.34 -10.01 -1.57
CA CYS A 134 -1.75 -8.95 -0.77
C CYS A 134 -0.36 -8.52 -1.27
N GLN A 135 0.53 -9.47 -1.52
CA GLN A 135 1.88 -9.21 -2.04
C GLN A 135 1.84 -8.60 -3.45
N ALA A 136 0.91 -9.01 -4.30
CA ALA A 136 0.69 -8.39 -5.60
C ALA A 136 0.25 -6.93 -5.49
N ALA A 137 -0.63 -6.61 -4.53
CA ALA A 137 -1.04 -5.24 -4.27
C ALA A 137 0.11 -4.36 -3.77
N VAL A 138 0.94 -4.86 -2.83
CA VAL A 138 2.13 -4.12 -2.37
C VAL A 138 3.07 -3.82 -3.54
N ARG A 139 3.37 -4.82 -4.38
CA ARG A 139 4.18 -4.62 -5.60
C ARG A 139 3.55 -3.62 -6.57
N CYS A 140 2.23 -3.62 -6.70
CA CYS A 140 1.52 -2.64 -7.50
C CYS A 140 1.77 -1.22 -7.00
N CYS A 141 1.63 -0.98 -5.70
CA CYS A 141 1.90 0.32 -5.07
C CYS A 141 3.37 0.73 -5.22
N GLU A 142 4.31 -0.20 -5.04
CA GLU A 142 5.73 0.06 -5.30
C GLU A 142 5.99 0.53 -6.74
N ASN A 143 5.31 -0.07 -7.72
CA ASN A 143 5.43 0.34 -9.12
C ASN A 143 4.79 1.72 -9.35
N MET A 144 3.62 1.99 -8.77
CA MET A 144 2.99 3.32 -8.83
C MET A 144 3.91 4.41 -8.30
N ARG A 145 4.66 4.09 -7.25
CA ARG A 145 5.58 4.97 -6.56
C ARG A 145 6.85 5.27 -7.37
N ARG A 146 7.38 4.26 -8.06
CA ARG A 146 8.65 4.35 -8.82
C ARG A 146 8.49 5.03 -10.16
N THR A 147 7.31 4.93 -10.77
CA THR A 147 7.05 5.54 -12.07
C THR A 147 6.45 6.93 -11.86
N PRO A 148 6.99 8.01 -12.46
CA PRO A 148 6.32 9.31 -12.39
C PRO A 148 4.91 9.19 -12.99
N PRO A 149 3.88 9.86 -12.44
CA PRO A 149 2.58 9.93 -13.10
C PRO A 149 2.76 10.45 -14.53
N SER A 150 2.03 9.91 -15.49
CA SER A 150 1.99 10.53 -16.83
C SER A 150 1.55 11.99 -16.68
N SER A 151 2.35 12.94 -17.19
CA SER A 151 2.02 14.37 -17.20
C SER A 151 0.90 14.71 -18.18
N ASP A 152 0.55 13.75 -19.04
CA ASP A 152 -0.40 13.95 -20.12
C ASP A 152 -1.81 13.60 -19.66
N GLN A 153 -2.76 14.52 -19.91
CA GLN A 153 -4.18 14.36 -19.59
C GLN A 153 -4.88 13.26 -20.44
N PHE A 154 -4.14 12.54 -21.27
CA PHE A 154 -4.63 11.56 -22.24
C PHE A 154 -4.54 10.10 -21.74
N PHE A 155 -4.41 9.89 -20.42
CA PHE A 155 -4.31 8.56 -19.84
C PHE A 155 -5.32 8.35 -18.72
N CYS A 156 -5.91 7.16 -18.67
CA CYS A 156 -6.51 6.67 -17.44
C CYS A 156 -5.41 6.38 -16.41
N PRO A 157 -5.59 6.79 -15.14
CA PRO A 157 -4.56 6.65 -14.12
C PRO A 157 -4.38 5.20 -13.69
N ARG A 158 -3.13 4.77 -13.51
CA ARG A 158 -2.77 3.46 -12.94
C ARG A 158 -3.54 3.14 -11.67
N THR A 159 -3.91 1.88 -11.46
CA THR A 159 -4.74 1.51 -10.31
C THR A 159 -4.68 0.04 -9.93
N TRP A 160 -4.83 -0.25 -8.63
CA TRP A 160 -5.12 -1.58 -8.13
C TRP A 160 -6.63 -1.81 -8.08
N ASP A 161 -7.13 -2.80 -8.81
CA ASP A 161 -8.58 -3.05 -8.90
C ASP A 161 -9.13 -4.03 -7.86
N GLY A 162 -8.26 -4.58 -7.00
CA GLY A 162 -8.58 -5.67 -6.07
C GLY A 162 -8.00 -7.02 -6.48
N TRP A 163 -7.65 -7.20 -7.75
CA TRP A 163 -7.00 -8.40 -8.29
C TRP A 163 -5.80 -8.10 -9.18
N ASN A 164 -5.78 -7.06 -9.99
CA ASN A 164 -4.65 -6.68 -10.84
C ASN A 164 -4.19 -5.24 -10.61
N CYS A 165 -2.92 -5.03 -10.95
CA CYS A 165 -2.34 -3.72 -11.14
C CYS A 165 -2.51 -3.30 -12.60
N TRP A 166 -3.20 -2.19 -12.83
CA TRP A 166 -3.35 -1.59 -14.15
C TRP A 166 -2.40 -0.40 -14.28
N PRO A 167 -1.59 -0.31 -15.34
CA PRO A 167 -0.72 0.84 -15.57
C PRO A 167 -1.52 2.05 -16.10
N ASP A 168 -0.86 3.20 -16.21
CA ASP A 168 -1.42 4.33 -16.96
C ASP A 168 -1.73 3.86 -18.38
N THR A 169 -2.94 4.13 -18.87
CA THR A 169 -3.44 3.56 -20.14
C THR A 169 -3.98 4.67 -21.02
N PRO A 170 -3.57 4.77 -22.30
CA PRO A 170 -4.06 5.81 -23.20
C PRO A 170 -5.59 5.84 -23.30
N ASN A 171 -6.16 7.03 -23.40
CA ASN A 171 -7.59 7.23 -23.63
C ASN A 171 -8.05 6.54 -24.93
N GLY A 172 -9.31 6.08 -24.94
CA GLY A 172 -9.87 5.36 -26.09
C GLY A 172 -9.35 3.92 -26.27
N THR A 173 -8.48 3.42 -25.38
CA THR A 173 -7.88 2.07 -25.52
C THR A 173 -8.35 1.08 -24.46
N VAL A 174 -7.97 -0.20 -24.65
CA VAL A 174 -8.26 -1.29 -23.71
C VAL A 174 -6.94 -1.84 -23.18
N ALA A 175 -6.74 -1.72 -21.87
CA ALA A 175 -5.64 -2.39 -21.18
C ALA A 175 -5.92 -3.89 -21.06
N LYS A 176 -4.86 -4.69 -21.10
CA LYS A 176 -4.90 -6.15 -20.98
C LYS A 176 -3.86 -6.62 -19.96
N ALA A 177 -4.26 -7.48 -19.03
CA ALA A 177 -3.39 -8.05 -18.00
C ALA A 177 -3.62 -9.55 -17.89
N ILE A 178 -2.59 -10.31 -17.50
CA ILE A 178 -2.72 -11.76 -17.26
C ILE A 178 -3.66 -11.97 -16.05
N CYS A 179 -4.50 -13.00 -16.10
CA CYS A 179 -5.30 -13.41 -14.96
C CYS A 179 -4.36 -13.93 -13.84
N PRO A 180 -4.35 -13.33 -12.64
CA PRO A 180 -3.39 -13.73 -11.62
C PRO A 180 -3.72 -15.10 -11.03
N SER A 181 -2.71 -15.91 -10.74
CA SER A 181 -2.87 -17.25 -10.15
C SER A 181 -3.69 -17.25 -8.85
N TYR A 182 -3.63 -16.17 -8.06
CA TYR A 182 -4.32 -16.05 -6.78
C TYR A 182 -5.84 -15.84 -6.86
N ILE A 183 -6.43 -15.70 -8.05
CA ILE A 183 -7.89 -15.58 -8.20
C ILE A 183 -8.58 -16.92 -8.47
N TYR A 184 -7.82 -18.00 -8.69
CA TYR A 184 -8.33 -19.35 -8.91
C TYR A 184 -8.63 -20.04 -7.58
N PHE A 185 -9.69 -19.60 -6.93
CA PHE A 185 -10.05 -20.09 -5.59
C PHE A 185 -10.64 -21.51 -5.58
N HIS A 186 -11.36 -21.87 -6.65
CA HIS A 186 -12.13 -23.12 -6.76
C HIS A 186 -11.51 -24.15 -7.70
N SER A 187 -10.42 -23.79 -8.36
CA SER A 187 -9.75 -24.62 -9.36
C SER A 187 -8.24 -24.44 -9.25
N ASP A 188 -7.51 -25.27 -9.98
CA ASP A 188 -6.10 -24.99 -10.24
C ASP A 188 -5.97 -24.00 -11.38
N GLU A 189 -4.82 -23.33 -11.44
CA GLU A 189 -4.53 -22.39 -12.52
C GLU A 189 -4.63 -23.12 -13.87
N PRO A 190 -5.35 -22.56 -14.86
CA PRO A 190 -5.48 -23.17 -16.17
C PRO A 190 -4.11 -23.31 -16.86
N GLN A 191 -3.97 -24.34 -17.68
CA GLN A 191 -2.76 -24.57 -18.48
C GLN A 191 -2.51 -23.44 -19.50
N CYS A 192 -3.58 -22.84 -20.01
CA CYS A 192 -3.51 -21.73 -20.96
C CYS A 192 -3.56 -20.39 -20.22
N THR A 193 -2.75 -19.42 -20.65
CA THR A 193 -2.81 -18.06 -20.13
C THR A 193 -4.11 -17.37 -20.53
N HIS A 194 -4.87 -16.92 -19.53
CA HIS A 194 -6.04 -16.08 -19.72
C HIS A 194 -5.71 -14.62 -19.42
N TYR A 195 -6.54 -13.70 -19.92
CA TYR A 195 -6.32 -12.27 -19.77
C TYR A 195 -7.56 -11.52 -19.35
N ALA A 196 -7.44 -10.71 -18.31
CA ALA A 196 -8.42 -9.69 -17.96
C ALA A 196 -8.24 -8.44 -18.82
N THR A 197 -9.30 -7.65 -18.98
CA THR A 197 -9.27 -6.38 -19.70
C THR A 197 -9.88 -5.23 -18.91
N LYS A 198 -9.44 -4.01 -19.19
CA LYS A 198 -9.97 -2.79 -18.59
C LYS A 198 -10.04 -1.67 -19.63
N THR A 199 -11.23 -1.12 -19.84
CA THR A 199 -11.45 -0.11 -20.88
C THR A 199 -11.19 1.29 -20.35
N CYS A 200 -10.31 2.04 -21.02
CA CYS A 200 -10.07 3.45 -20.80
C CYS A 200 -10.88 4.26 -21.82
N TRP A 201 -11.78 5.13 -21.36
CA TRP A 201 -12.58 5.98 -22.24
C TRP A 201 -11.78 7.15 -22.82
N GLU A 202 -12.31 7.75 -23.88
CA GLU A 202 -11.73 8.92 -24.56
C GLU A 202 -11.56 10.14 -23.63
N ASN A 203 -12.36 10.22 -22.57
CA ASN A 203 -12.26 11.28 -21.55
C ASN A 203 -11.23 10.97 -20.45
N SER A 204 -10.33 10.02 -20.66
CA SER A 204 -9.28 9.61 -19.71
C SER A 204 -9.80 9.08 -18.37
N THR A 205 -10.99 8.48 -18.38
CA THR A 205 -11.56 7.80 -17.21
C THR A 205 -11.77 6.31 -17.47
N TRP A 206 -11.55 5.51 -16.43
CA TRP A 206 -11.83 4.09 -16.50
C TRP A 206 -13.33 3.83 -16.64
N PHE A 207 -13.69 2.86 -17.48
CA PHE A 207 -15.06 2.38 -17.62
C PHE A 207 -15.67 2.04 -16.26
N ARG A 208 -16.89 2.53 -16.04
CA ARG A 208 -17.70 2.23 -14.86
C ARG A 208 -18.86 1.31 -15.25
N ASN A 209 -19.13 0.30 -14.43
CA ASN A 209 -20.27 -0.58 -14.64
C ASN A 209 -21.60 0.13 -14.33
N HIS A 210 -22.71 -0.58 -14.54
CA HIS A 210 -24.07 -0.08 -14.28
C HIS A 210 -24.32 0.34 -12.81
N LYS A 211 -23.45 -0.04 -11.86
CA LYS A 211 -23.51 0.38 -10.46
C LYS A 211 -22.62 1.60 -10.17
N GLY A 212 -22.02 2.20 -11.19
CA GLY A 212 -21.09 3.33 -11.06
C GLY A 212 -19.69 2.95 -10.56
N ASN A 213 -19.40 1.65 -10.40
CA ASN A 213 -18.09 1.20 -9.93
C ASN A 213 -17.12 1.11 -11.09
N GLU A 214 -15.90 1.58 -10.89
CA GLU A 214 -14.80 1.33 -11.82
C GLU A 214 -14.63 -0.17 -12.02
N TYR A 215 -14.60 -0.62 -13.28
CA TYR A 215 -14.77 -2.03 -13.61
C TYR A 215 -13.61 -2.57 -14.45
N SER A 216 -13.33 -3.85 -14.25
CA SER A 216 -12.37 -4.64 -15.01
C SER A 216 -13.06 -5.97 -15.39
N ASN A 217 -12.87 -6.43 -16.61
CA ASN A 217 -13.49 -7.63 -17.14
C ASN A 217 -12.58 -8.86 -16.94
N TYR A 218 -13.01 -9.78 -16.08
CA TYR A 218 -12.35 -11.06 -15.79
C TYR A 218 -13.12 -12.27 -16.35
N SER A 219 -14.10 -12.07 -17.26
CA SER A 219 -14.96 -13.15 -17.77
C SER A 219 -14.20 -14.29 -18.44
N THR A 220 -13.05 -13.98 -19.05
CA THR A 220 -12.12 -14.92 -19.68
C THR A 220 -11.24 -15.65 -18.68
N CYS A 221 -11.12 -15.17 -17.43
CA CYS A 221 -10.24 -15.77 -16.42
C CYS A 221 -10.80 -17.06 -15.82
N GLY A 222 -11.88 -17.63 -16.38
CA GLY A 222 -12.32 -18.99 -16.04
C GLY A 222 -12.49 -19.21 -14.54
N GLN A 223 -13.21 -18.32 -13.85
CA GLN A 223 -13.71 -18.63 -12.51
C GLN A 223 -14.65 -19.82 -12.67
N SER A 224 -14.15 -21.03 -12.41
CA SER A 224 -14.93 -22.25 -12.52
C SER A 224 -16.25 -22.03 -11.79
N LYS A 225 -17.36 -22.06 -12.54
CA LYS A 225 -18.69 -22.14 -11.97
C LYS A 225 -18.73 -23.44 -11.16
N VAL A 226 -18.70 -23.32 -9.84
CA VAL A 226 -19.06 -24.39 -8.91
C VAL A 226 -20.49 -24.18 -8.48
#